data_AF-A0A1I6VBN3-F1
#
_entry.id   AF-A0A1I6VBN3-F1
#
_cell.length_a   1.000
_cell.length_b   1.000
_cell.length_c   1.000
_cell.angle_alpha   90.00
_cell.angle_beta   90.00
_cell.angle_gamma   90.00
#
_symmetry.space_group_name_H-M   'P 1'
#
loop_
_entity.id
_entity.type
_entity.pdbx_description
1 polymer ?
#
loop_
_entity_poly.entity_id
_entity_poly.type
_entity_poly.pdbx_seq_one_letter_code
_entity_poly.pdbx_strand_id
1 'polypeptide(L)'
;MSTTEKPTDLAPSMVKLMKSMQGNGLHAPSISGADWMEAMIEMGNEMLNFTADRIKEDVDTQQKLLKAKEITDVQKIQTAFFQKAMDDYAAEYARLLDIGKSLMDKPQAHTVPV
;
A
#
# COMPACT_ATOMS: atom_id res chain seq x y z
N MET A 1 -31.40 35.76 -21.04
CA MET A 1 -30.54 34.65 -21.49
C MET A 1 -30.53 33.61 -20.40
N SER A 2 -31.12 32.45 -20.68
CA SER A 2 -31.37 31.37 -19.74
C SER A 2 -30.21 30.37 -19.74
N THR A 3 -29.86 29.83 -18.58
CA THR A 3 -29.63 28.37 -18.43
C THR A 3 -29.67 27.99 -16.96
N THR A 4 -30.79 27.37 -16.57
CA THR A 4 -30.98 26.56 -15.37
C THR A 4 -30.08 25.33 -15.46
N GLU A 5 -29.22 25.10 -14.46
CA GLU A 5 -28.54 23.81 -14.30
C GLU A 5 -29.58 22.73 -14.01
N LYS A 6 -29.71 21.77 -14.94
CA LYS A 6 -30.55 20.59 -14.78
C LYS A 6 -29.94 19.68 -13.69
N PRO A 7 -30.76 18.96 -12.90
CA PRO A 7 -30.25 17.97 -11.96
C PRO A 7 -29.48 16.91 -12.75
N THR A 8 -28.24 16.67 -12.34
CA THR A 8 -27.34 15.67 -12.90
C THR A 8 -28.07 14.34 -13.03
N ASP A 9 -28.27 13.89 -14.27
CA ASP A 9 -28.94 12.64 -14.59
C ASP A 9 -28.03 11.47 -14.16
N LEU A 10 -28.33 10.90 -12.99
CA LEU A 10 -27.57 9.81 -12.35
C LEU A 10 -27.78 8.46 -13.05
N ALA A 11 -28.85 8.30 -13.83
CA ALA A 11 -29.16 7.05 -14.52
C ALA A 11 -28.17 6.74 -15.66
N PRO A 12 -27.82 7.70 -16.56
CA PRO A 12 -26.74 7.52 -17.54
C PRO A 12 -25.37 7.24 -16.91
N SER A 13 -25.07 7.79 -15.73
CA SER A 13 -23.78 7.57 -15.06
C SER A 13 -23.66 6.16 -14.50
N MET A 14 -24.73 5.65 -13.88
CA MET A 14 -24.80 4.27 -13.41
C MET A 14 -24.80 3.26 -14.55
N VAL A 15 -25.48 3.55 -15.67
CA VAL A 15 -25.43 2.70 -16.87
C VAL A 15 -24.05 2.71 -17.52
N LYS A 16 -23.35 3.86 -17.52
CA LYS A 16 -21.97 3.97 -18.01
C LYS A 16 -20.98 3.21 -17.12
N LEU A 17 -21.16 3.27 -15.79
CA LEU A 17 -20.40 2.50 -14.81
C LEU A 17 -20.65 0.98 -14.96
N MET A 18 -21.91 0.58 -15.15
CA MET A 18 -22.24 -0.82 -15.43
C MET A 18 -21.65 -1.30 -16.77
N LYS A 19 -21.68 -0.46 -17.81
CA LYS A 19 -21.06 -0.79 -19.11
C LYS A 19 -19.53 -0.84 -19.05
N SER A 20 -18.88 0.02 -18.28
CA SER A 20 -17.42 -0.06 -18.09
C SER A 20 -17.06 -1.28 -17.25
N MET A 21 -17.87 -1.64 -16.25
CA MET A 21 -17.74 -2.91 -15.55
C MET A 21 -18.01 -4.12 -16.45
N GLN A 22 -18.98 -4.09 -17.36
CA GLN A 22 -19.24 -5.21 -18.28
C GLN A 22 -18.17 -5.31 -19.40
N GLY A 23 -17.67 -4.17 -19.88
CA GLY A 23 -16.66 -4.11 -20.94
C GLY A 23 -15.25 -4.46 -20.46
N ASN A 24 -14.94 -4.19 -19.18
CA ASN A 24 -13.64 -4.53 -18.58
C ASN A 24 -13.70 -5.72 -17.60
N GLY A 25 -14.89 -6.17 -17.20
CA GLY A 25 -15.10 -7.10 -16.07
C GLY A 25 -15.06 -8.59 -16.39
N LEU A 26 -14.60 -8.97 -17.59
CA LEU A 26 -14.33 -10.38 -17.95
C LEU A 26 -12.88 -10.64 -18.36
N HIS A 27 -12.00 -9.62 -18.26
CA HIS A 27 -10.58 -9.73 -18.58
C HIS A 27 -9.64 -9.41 -17.41
N ALA A 28 -10.18 -9.09 -16.23
CA ALA A 28 -9.35 -9.07 -15.02
C ALA A 28 -8.93 -10.52 -14.72
N PRO A 29 -7.63 -10.79 -14.48
CA PRO A 29 -7.23 -12.12 -14.07
C PRO A 29 -8.01 -12.51 -12.81
N SER A 30 -8.74 -13.62 -12.83
CA SER A 30 -9.40 -14.12 -11.63
C SER A 30 -8.32 -14.63 -10.67
N ILE A 31 -7.95 -13.80 -9.70
CA ILE A 31 -7.06 -14.17 -8.60
C ILE A 31 -7.69 -15.35 -7.86
N SER A 32 -6.95 -16.43 -7.64
CA SER A 32 -7.47 -17.56 -6.88
C SER A 32 -7.64 -17.18 -5.40
N GLY A 33 -8.60 -17.79 -4.70
CA GLY A 33 -8.78 -17.54 -3.27
C GLY A 33 -7.55 -17.88 -2.43
N ALA A 34 -6.74 -18.84 -2.88
CA ALA A 34 -5.48 -19.21 -2.24
C ALA A 34 -4.39 -18.14 -2.45
N ASP A 35 -4.23 -17.61 -3.66
CA ASP A 35 -3.27 -16.54 -3.96
C ASP A 35 -3.59 -15.25 -3.20
N TRP A 36 -4.87 -14.91 -3.11
CA TRP A 36 -5.31 -13.78 -2.30
C TRP A 36 -4.98 -13.98 -0.83
N MET A 37 -5.24 -15.17 -0.27
CA MET A 37 -4.93 -15.47 1.12
C MET A 37 -3.42 -15.42 1.41
N GLU A 38 -2.59 -15.96 0.51
CA GLU A 38 -1.13 -15.93 0.63
C GLU A 38 -0.59 -14.49 0.65
N ALA A 39 -1.05 -13.63 -0.27
CA ALA A 39 -0.63 -12.23 -0.30
C ALA A 39 -1.11 -11.43 0.92
N MET A 40 -2.30 -11.74 1.45
CA MET A 40 -2.77 -11.14 2.70
C MET A 40 -1.91 -11.54 3.89
N ILE A 41 -1.44 -12.79 3.95
CA ILE A 41 -0.50 -13.26 4.97
C ILE A 41 0.85 -12.55 4.81
N GLU A 42 1.38 -12.47 3.58
CA GLU A 42 2.65 -11.80 3.29
C GLU A 42 2.59 -10.32 3.68
N MET A 43 1.53 -9.62 3.29
CA MET A 43 1.31 -8.21 3.67
C MET A 43 1.18 -8.05 5.18
N GLY A 44 0.47 -8.94 5.86
CA GLY A 44 0.36 -8.92 7.32
C GLY A 44 1.71 -9.09 8.02
N ASN A 45 2.55 -10.01 7.53
CA ASN A 45 3.89 -10.22 8.05
C ASN A 45 4.79 -9.00 7.81
N GLU A 46 4.75 -8.40 6.62
CA GLU A 46 5.54 -7.20 6.31
C GLU A 46 5.18 -6.05 7.28
N MET A 47 3.89 -5.78 7.47
CA MET A 47 3.43 -4.74 8.41
C MET A 47 3.89 -4.98 9.86
N LEU A 48 3.89 -6.24 10.32
CA LEU A 48 4.38 -6.60 11.65
C LEU A 48 5.89 -6.38 11.75
N ASN A 49 6.65 -6.80 10.74
CA ASN A 49 8.11 -6.62 10.70
C ASN A 49 8.48 -5.14 10.67
N PHE A 50 7.86 -4.36 9.79
CA PHE A 50 8.06 -2.93 9.69
C PHE A 50 7.79 -2.21 11.01
N THR A 51 6.69 -2.58 11.68
CA THR A 51 6.34 -2.02 12.99
C THR A 51 7.40 -2.35 14.04
N ALA A 52 7.86 -3.61 14.08
CA ALA A 52 8.90 -4.03 15.01
C ALA A 52 10.22 -3.28 14.78
N ASP A 53 10.62 -3.10 13.52
CA ASP A 53 11.82 -2.36 13.15
C ASP A 53 11.70 -0.87 13.52
N ARG A 54 10.53 -0.25 13.34
CA ARG A 54 10.30 1.13 13.77
C ARG A 54 10.40 1.32 15.27
N ILE A 55 9.81 0.41 16.04
CA ILE A 55 9.91 0.43 17.51
C ILE A 55 11.37 0.32 17.95
N LYS A 56 12.15 -0.55 17.31
CA LYS A 56 13.58 -0.70 17.61
C LYS A 56 14.35 0.60 17.37
N GLU A 57 14.04 1.29 16.28
CA GLU A 57 14.66 2.56 15.91
C GLU A 57 14.27 3.70 16.87
N ASP A 58 13.03 3.70 17.36
CA ASP A 58 12.59 4.62 18.41
C ASP A 58 13.37 4.39 19.72
N VAL A 59 13.55 3.13 20.13
CA VAL A 59 14.31 2.77 21.33
C VAL A 59 15.77 3.18 21.18
N ASP A 60 16.41 2.88 20.05
CA ASP A 60 17.80 3.27 19.78
C ASP A 60 17.96 4.80 19.79
N THR A 61 17.01 5.53 19.21
CA THR A 61 16.98 6.99 19.22
C THR A 61 16.87 7.53 20.65
N GLN A 62 15.98 6.99 21.47
CA GLN A 62 15.87 7.37 22.88
C GLN A 62 17.16 7.08 23.66
N GLN A 63 17.80 5.93 23.43
CA GLN A 63 19.07 5.60 24.06
C GLN A 63 20.18 6.58 23.66
N LYS A 64 20.23 7.02 22.40
CA LYS A 64 21.17 8.04 21.94
C LYS A 64 20.89 9.40 22.57
N LEU A 65 19.62 9.80 22.65
CA LEU A 65 19.20 11.06 23.28
C LEU A 65 19.58 11.11 24.76
N LEU A 66 19.40 10.01 25.51
CA LEU A 66 19.79 9.91 26.92
C LEU A 66 21.31 10.02 27.14
N LYS A 67 22.11 9.72 26.12
CA LYS A 67 23.58 9.81 26.16
C LYS A 67 24.11 11.12 25.59
N ALA A 68 23.26 11.94 24.95
CA ALA A 68 23.65 13.21 24.37
C ALA A 68 24.09 14.19 25.46
N LYS A 69 25.22 14.88 25.22
CA LYS A 69 25.78 15.84 26.18
C LYS A 69 25.52 17.27 25.75
N GLU A 70 25.44 17.50 24.44
CA GLU A 70 25.26 18.82 23.86
C GLU A 70 23.98 18.89 23.01
N ILE A 71 23.42 20.09 22.88
CA ILE A 71 22.21 20.31 22.05
C ILE A 71 22.46 19.97 20.57
N THR A 72 23.70 20.11 20.10
CA THR A 72 24.10 19.76 18.73
C THR A 72 24.06 18.25 18.48
N ASP A 73 24.30 17.42 19.50
CA ASP A 73 24.14 15.97 19.41
C ASP A 73 22.66 15.61 19.25
N VAL A 74 21.78 16.26 20.02
CA VAL A 74 20.32 16.08 19.93
C VAL A 74 19.83 16.40 18.51
N GLN A 75 20.27 17.52 17.94
CA GLN A 75 19.91 17.91 16.57
C GLN A 75 20.33 16.84 15.55
N LYS A 76 21.58 16.34 15.64
CA LYS A 76 22.07 15.29 14.74
C LYS A 76 21.28 13.99 14.86
N ILE A 77 20.98 13.57 16.10
CA ILE A 77 20.19 12.36 16.37
C ILE A 77 18.80 12.48 15.76
N GLN A 78 18.12 13.62 15.98
CA GLN A 78 16.79 13.87 15.43
C GLN A 78 16.80 13.90 13.90
N THR A 79 17.74 14.62 13.27
CA THR A 79 17.85 14.65 11.80
C THR A 79 18.09 13.25 11.23
N ALA A 80 18.98 12.46 11.84
CA ALA A 80 19.23 11.08 11.40
C ALA A 80 17.98 10.20 11.55
N PHE A 81 17.25 10.34 12.66
CA PHE A 81 16.00 9.61 12.89
C PHE A 81 14.94 9.94 11.83
N PHE A 82 14.73 11.22 11.53
CA PHE A 82 13.77 11.64 10.51
C PHE A 82 14.15 11.16 9.11
N GLN A 83 15.43 11.29 8.73
CA GLN A 83 15.90 10.80 7.43
C GLN A 83 15.65 9.29 7.31
N LYS A 84 16.05 8.53 8.34
CA LYS A 84 15.85 7.08 8.34
C LYS A 84 14.38 6.69 8.29
N ALA A 85 13.51 7.39 9.01
CA ALA A 85 12.09 7.14 8.95
C ALA A 85 11.54 7.32 7.52
N MET A 86 11.92 8.42 6.84
CA MET A 86 11.50 8.66 5.46
C MET A 86 11.97 7.55 4.52
N ASP A 87 13.23 7.14 4.63
CA ASP A 87 13.81 6.08 3.81
C ASP A 87 13.10 4.74 4.05
N ASP A 88 12.87 4.38 5.31
CA ASP A 88 12.23 3.13 5.68
C ASP A 88 10.75 3.09 5.23
N TYR A 89 9.99 4.19 5.37
CA TYR A 89 8.61 4.26 4.86
C TYR A 89 8.54 4.19 3.33
N ALA A 90 9.50 4.79 2.63
CA ALA A 90 9.56 4.71 1.17
C ALA A 90 9.86 3.29 0.69
N ALA A 91 10.78 2.59 1.38
CA ALA A 91 11.10 1.19 1.11
C ALA A 91 9.90 0.28 1.39
N GLU A 92 9.21 0.47 2.51
CA GLU A 92 8.01 -0.30 2.87
C GLU A 92 6.89 -0.12 1.83
N TYR A 93 6.65 1.12 1.39
CA TYR A 93 5.68 1.39 0.34
C TYR A 93 6.02 0.66 -0.97
N ALA A 94 7.28 0.66 -1.38
CA ALA A 94 7.72 -0.08 -2.56
C ALA A 94 7.48 -1.59 -2.40
N ARG A 95 7.75 -2.13 -1.20
CA ARG A 95 7.54 -3.54 -0.90
C ARG A 95 6.06 -3.94 -0.98
N LEU A 96 5.16 -3.12 -0.42
CA LEU A 96 3.71 -3.33 -0.51
C LEU A 96 3.21 -3.28 -1.96
N LEU A 97 3.74 -2.37 -2.78
CA LEU A 97 3.44 -2.34 -4.22
C LEU A 97 3.88 -3.63 -4.92
N ASP A 98 5.03 -4.19 -4.56
CA ASP A 98 5.52 -5.43 -5.16
C ASP A 98 4.67 -6.64 -4.76
N ILE A 99 4.21 -6.71 -3.50
CA ILE A 99 3.22 -7.71 -3.07
C ILE A 99 1.94 -7.56 -3.92
N GLY A 100 1.46 -6.33 -4.11
CA GLY A 100 0.28 -6.04 -4.94
C GLY A 100 0.47 -6.42 -6.42
N LYS A 101 1.65 -6.19 -7.01
CA LYS A 101 1.98 -6.62 -8.38
C LYS A 101 2.04 -8.14 -8.50
N SER A 102 2.63 -8.82 -7.51
CA SER A 102 2.75 -10.28 -7.52
C SER A 102 1.38 -10.97 -7.63
N LEU A 103 0.35 -10.40 -7.00
CA LEU A 103 -1.04 -10.86 -7.13
C LEU A 103 -1.60 -10.72 -8.55
N MET A 104 -1.18 -9.70 -9.28
CA MET A 104 -1.64 -9.44 -10.66
C MET A 104 -0.87 -10.25 -11.70
N ASP A 105 0.40 -10.57 -11.42
CA ASP A 105 1.32 -11.23 -12.36
C ASP A 105 1.32 -12.77 -12.24
N LYS A 106 0.69 -13.36 -11.21
CA LYS A 106 0.60 -14.83 -11.09
C LYS A 106 -0.20 -15.43 -12.26
N PRO A 107 0.39 -16.32 -13.09
CA PRO A 107 -0.31 -16.96 -14.18
C PRO A 107 -1.42 -17.87 -13.63
N GLN A 108 -2.65 -17.68 -14.12
CA GLN A 108 -3.79 -18.52 -13.75
C GLN A 108 -3.50 -19.98 -14.10
N ALA A 109 -3.60 -20.87 -13.13
CA ALA A 109 -3.68 -22.30 -13.40
C ALA A 109 -4.91 -22.56 -14.29
N HIS A 110 -4.67 -22.81 -15.57
CA HIS A 110 -5.67 -23.29 -16.52
C HIS A 110 -6.41 -24.48 -15.90
N THR A 111 -7.69 -24.29 -15.59
CA THR A 111 -8.58 -25.44 -15.39
C THR A 111 -8.76 -26.10 -16.75
N VAL A 112 -8.24 -27.32 -16.84
CA VAL A 112 -8.33 -28.20 -18.02
C VAL A 112 -9.81 -28.40 -18.39
N PRO A 113 -10.21 -28.24 -19.68
CA PRO A 113 -11.56 -28.58 -20.10
C PRO A 113 -11.72 -30.10 -20.16
N VAL A 114 -12.79 -30.63 -19.54
CA VAL A 114 -13.34 -31.97 -19.80
C VAL A 114 -14.59 -31.80 -20.64
#